data_AF-A0A1F8NNX5-F1
#
_entry.id   AF-A0A1F8NNX5-F1
#
_cell.length_a   1.000
_cell.length_b   1.000
_cell.length_c   1.000
_cell.angle_alpha   90.00
_cell.angle_beta   90.00
_cell.angle_gamma   90.00
#
_symmetry.space_group_name_H-M   'P 1'
#
loop_
_entity.id
_entity.type
_entity.pdbx_description
1 polymer ?
#
loop_
_entity_poly.entity_id
_entity_poly.type
_entity_poly.pdbx_seq_one_letter_code
_entity_poly.pdbx_strand_id
1 'polypeptide(L)'
;MPITPDASLCSTCHNTTTAEWQASKHGQAGIECQSCHNPHSQQPMAESVTALCTTCHQDPGESFTHGTHANAGLECASCHMYTSPRTGSPIGGLVPTGHTFTVGSEACIGCHQDTIHTRDTILALSGQIAQLGDVDPEILRQQLAEQEERIADLQASASIRLYTGLAQGAIVGLIVGGVAAWIVSRRLRIVEVEEDKQ
;
A
#
# COMPACT_ATOMS: atom_id res chain seq x y z
N MET A 1 -27.13 -15.82 -10.55
CA MET A 1 -26.95 -14.92 -9.39
C MET A 1 -26.82 -13.51 -9.93
N PRO A 2 -27.65 -12.55 -9.50
CA PRO A 2 -27.37 -11.15 -9.80
C PRO A 2 -26.08 -10.75 -9.09
N ILE A 3 -25.17 -10.11 -9.82
CA ILE A 3 -23.95 -9.53 -9.25
C ILE A 3 -24.30 -8.13 -8.78
N THR A 4 -24.13 -7.85 -7.48
CA THR A 4 -24.24 -6.50 -6.93
C THR A 4 -22.89 -5.81 -7.11
N PRO A 5 -22.82 -4.67 -7.82
CA PRO A 5 -21.57 -3.95 -8.00
C PRO A 5 -21.27 -3.10 -6.76
N ASP A 6 -21.03 -3.76 -5.62
CA ASP A 6 -20.65 -3.11 -4.36
C ASP A 6 -19.13 -2.94 -4.25
N ALA A 7 -18.69 -2.19 -3.24
CA ALA A 7 -17.26 -1.97 -2.99
C ALA A 7 -16.44 -3.27 -2.85
N SER A 8 -17.05 -4.38 -2.37
CA SER A 8 -16.35 -5.65 -2.21
C SER A 8 -16.00 -6.27 -3.57
N LEU A 9 -16.92 -6.21 -4.53
CA LEU A 9 -16.65 -6.65 -5.90
C LEU A 9 -15.57 -5.79 -6.55
N CYS A 10 -15.64 -4.47 -6.38
CA CYS A 10 -14.63 -3.56 -6.94
C CYS A 10 -13.24 -3.85 -6.35
N SER A 11 -13.16 -4.18 -5.06
CA SER A 11 -11.92 -4.43 -4.33
C SER A 11 -11.12 -5.64 -4.82
N THR A 12 -11.74 -6.57 -5.57
CA THR A 12 -11.04 -7.74 -6.11
C THR A 12 -9.92 -7.33 -7.07
N CYS A 13 -10.09 -6.19 -7.74
CA CYS A 13 -9.12 -5.64 -8.69
C CYS A 13 -8.64 -4.23 -8.28
N HIS A 14 -9.51 -3.39 -7.68
CA HIS A 14 -9.21 -2.01 -7.30
C HIS A 14 -8.93 -1.87 -5.80
N ASN A 15 -7.96 -2.65 -5.30
CA ASN A 15 -7.69 -2.73 -3.86
C ASN A 15 -7.30 -1.36 -3.27
N THR A 16 -6.33 -0.66 -3.87
CA THR A 16 -5.86 0.65 -3.39
C THR A 16 -6.96 1.69 -3.41
N THR A 17 -7.68 1.82 -4.52
CA THR A 17 -8.82 2.75 -4.64
C THR A 17 -9.91 2.45 -3.62
N THR A 18 -10.23 1.18 -3.38
CA THR A 18 -11.24 0.81 -2.39
C THR A 18 -10.79 1.15 -0.97
N ALA A 19 -9.51 0.94 -0.64
CA ALA A 19 -8.95 1.33 0.65
C ALA A 19 -8.98 2.85 0.86
N GLU A 20 -8.59 3.64 -0.15
CA GLU A 20 -8.72 5.10 -0.14
C GLU A 20 -10.18 5.54 0.08
N TRP A 21 -11.10 4.94 -0.67
CA TRP A 21 -12.54 5.22 -0.58
C TRP A 21 -13.10 4.95 0.80
N GLN A 22 -12.79 3.80 1.40
CA GLN A 22 -13.25 3.42 2.74
C GLN A 22 -12.76 4.41 3.82
N ALA A 23 -11.57 4.99 3.63
CA ALA A 23 -11.05 6.02 4.53
C ALA A 23 -11.73 7.39 4.36
N SER A 24 -12.37 7.64 3.22
CA SER A 24 -13.02 8.92 2.90
C SER A 24 -14.33 9.16 3.66
N LYS A 25 -14.81 10.40 3.64
CA LYS A 25 -16.14 10.75 4.16
C LYS A 25 -17.28 10.11 3.37
N HIS A 26 -17.11 9.91 2.06
CA HIS A 26 -18.13 9.26 1.24
C HIS A 26 -18.23 7.76 1.57
N GLY A 27 -17.10 7.08 1.78
CA GLY A 27 -17.08 5.69 2.24
C GLY A 27 -17.72 5.53 3.62
N GLN A 28 -17.42 6.45 4.56
CA GLN A 28 -18.06 6.50 5.88
C GLN A 28 -19.59 6.74 5.80
N ALA A 29 -20.05 7.45 4.77
CA ALA A 29 -21.47 7.70 4.52
C ALA A 29 -22.18 6.55 3.77
N GLY A 30 -21.47 5.47 3.43
CA GLY A 30 -22.04 4.32 2.72
C GLY A 30 -22.38 4.62 1.26
N ILE A 31 -21.73 5.59 0.64
CA ILE A 31 -21.86 5.81 -0.81
C ILE A 31 -21.09 4.70 -1.52
N GLU A 32 -21.71 4.08 -2.52
CA GLU A 32 -21.12 2.97 -3.28
C GLU A 32 -20.50 3.47 -4.59
N CYS A 33 -19.55 2.71 -5.14
CA CYS A 33 -18.77 3.10 -6.32
C CYS A 33 -19.64 3.45 -7.54
N GLN A 34 -20.74 2.71 -7.74
CA GLN A 34 -21.68 2.90 -8.84
C GLN A 34 -22.53 4.17 -8.73
N SER A 35 -22.50 4.84 -7.59
CA SER A 35 -23.12 6.17 -7.43
C SER A 35 -22.37 7.22 -8.25
N CYS A 36 -21.09 6.96 -8.54
CA CYS A 36 -20.22 7.87 -9.27
C CYS A 36 -19.75 7.29 -10.61
N HIS A 37 -19.53 5.98 -10.70
CA HIS A 37 -18.96 5.32 -11.88
C HIS A 37 -19.92 4.31 -12.51
N ASN A 38 -19.98 4.26 -13.83
CA ASN A 38 -20.63 3.16 -14.53
C ASN A 38 -19.80 1.87 -14.34
N PRO A 39 -20.35 0.77 -13.79
CA PRO A 39 -19.58 -0.45 -13.49
C PRO A 39 -19.06 -1.21 -14.73
N HIS A 40 -19.50 -0.84 -15.93
CA HIS A 40 -19.00 -1.42 -17.19
C HIS A 40 -17.95 -0.54 -17.85
N SER A 41 -18.23 0.75 -18.01
CA SER A 41 -17.29 1.66 -18.69
C SER A 41 -16.25 2.29 -17.75
N GLN A 42 -16.47 2.19 -16.44
CA GLN A 42 -15.73 2.90 -15.39
C GLN A 42 -15.73 4.43 -15.53
N GLN A 43 -16.54 4.97 -16.45
CA GLN A 43 -16.67 6.41 -16.66
C GLN A 43 -17.56 7.02 -15.57
N PRO A 44 -17.37 8.32 -15.25
CA PRO A 44 -18.30 9.06 -14.41
C PRO A 44 -19.75 8.96 -14.93
N MET A 45 -20.72 8.98 -14.02
CA MET A 45 -22.15 8.96 -14.33
C MET A 45 -22.70 10.32 -14.82
N ALA A 46 -21.85 11.34 -14.94
CA ALA A 46 -22.20 12.67 -15.43
C ALA A 46 -21.20 13.13 -16.52
N GLU A 47 -21.56 14.20 -17.22
CA GLU A 47 -20.79 14.76 -18.34
C GLU A 47 -19.44 15.36 -17.92
N SER A 48 -19.33 15.82 -16.68
CA SER A 48 -18.08 16.28 -16.06
C SER A 48 -18.00 15.85 -14.61
N VAL A 49 -16.80 15.90 -14.05
CA VAL A 49 -16.61 15.57 -12.63
C VAL A 49 -17.31 16.60 -11.74
N THR A 50 -17.26 17.88 -12.11
CA THR A 50 -17.97 18.94 -11.39
C THR A 50 -19.48 18.69 -11.40
N ALA A 51 -20.06 18.34 -12.56
CA ALA A 51 -21.49 18.00 -12.65
C ALA A 51 -21.85 16.79 -11.77
N LEU A 52 -20.96 15.80 -11.68
CA LEU A 52 -21.15 14.65 -10.80
C LEU A 52 -21.15 15.08 -9.32
N CYS A 53 -20.13 15.82 -8.89
CA CYS A 53 -19.98 16.25 -7.50
C CYS A 53 -21.14 17.15 -7.05
N THR A 54 -21.61 18.06 -7.90
CA THR A 54 -22.68 19.01 -7.56
C THR A 54 -24.07 18.39 -7.52
N THR A 55 -24.22 17.13 -7.91
CA THR A 55 -25.47 16.37 -7.69
C THR A 55 -25.80 16.27 -6.20
N CYS A 56 -24.78 16.18 -5.34
CA CYS A 56 -24.92 16.19 -3.88
C CYS A 56 -24.38 17.48 -3.24
N HIS A 57 -23.25 18.00 -3.73
CA HIS A 57 -22.62 19.23 -3.22
C HIS A 57 -23.12 20.47 -3.98
N GLN A 58 -24.40 20.82 -3.79
CA GLN A 58 -25.07 21.90 -4.53
C GLN A 58 -24.51 23.29 -4.25
N ASP A 59 -23.89 23.48 -3.09
CA ASP A 59 -23.19 24.70 -2.70
C ASP A 59 -21.76 24.35 -2.25
N PRO A 60 -20.80 24.27 -3.18
CA PRO A 60 -19.40 23.98 -2.85
C PRO A 60 -18.70 25.16 -2.15
N GLY A 61 -19.41 26.28 -1.94
CA GLY A 61 -18.93 27.49 -1.29
C GLY A 61 -18.16 28.44 -2.21
N GLU A 62 -18.30 29.74 -1.95
CA GLU A 62 -17.65 30.88 -2.63
C GLU A 62 -16.14 31.02 -2.30
N SER A 63 -15.45 29.94 -1.93
CA SER A 63 -14.04 30.07 -1.55
C SER A 63 -13.19 30.48 -2.76
N PHE A 64 -12.17 31.32 -2.50
CA PHE A 64 -11.28 31.94 -3.50
C PHE A 64 -10.70 30.94 -4.53
N THR A 65 -10.53 29.67 -4.14
CA THR A 65 -10.02 28.61 -5.01
C THR A 65 -11.04 28.11 -6.02
N HIS A 66 -12.34 28.13 -5.72
CA HIS A 66 -13.39 27.66 -6.65
C HIS A 66 -13.84 28.72 -7.65
N GLY A 67 -13.60 30.01 -7.40
CA GLY A 67 -13.86 31.06 -8.40
C GLY A 67 -12.80 31.07 -9.51
N THR A 68 -11.54 31.31 -9.15
CA THR A 68 -10.46 31.50 -10.14
C THR A 68 -10.06 30.19 -10.84
N HIS A 69 -9.95 29.07 -10.12
CA HIS A 69 -9.55 27.80 -10.75
C HIS A 69 -10.67 27.19 -11.58
N ALA A 70 -11.94 27.31 -11.17
CA ALA A 70 -13.05 26.85 -12.02
C ALA A 70 -13.14 27.68 -13.30
N ASN A 71 -12.92 29.00 -13.24
CA ASN A 71 -12.83 29.85 -14.42
C ASN A 71 -11.65 29.48 -15.34
N ALA A 72 -10.58 28.91 -14.78
CA ALA A 72 -9.46 28.36 -15.53
C ALA A 72 -9.72 26.92 -16.06
N GLY A 73 -10.91 26.37 -15.85
CA GLY A 73 -11.33 25.05 -16.34
C GLY A 73 -10.89 23.88 -15.46
N LEU A 74 -10.49 24.12 -14.21
CA LEU A 74 -10.20 23.04 -13.26
C LEU A 74 -11.51 22.46 -12.70
N GLU A 75 -11.51 21.15 -12.50
CA GLU A 75 -12.65 20.39 -11.99
C GLU A 75 -12.44 20.08 -10.49
N CYS A 76 -13.49 19.66 -9.77
CA CYS A 76 -13.38 19.32 -8.34
C CYS A 76 -12.25 18.31 -8.06
N ALA A 77 -12.11 17.29 -8.91
CA ALA A 77 -11.06 16.28 -8.79
C ALA A 77 -9.64 16.80 -8.99
N SER A 78 -9.45 17.97 -9.62
CA SER A 78 -8.12 18.56 -9.83
C SER A 78 -7.39 18.83 -8.52
N CYS A 79 -8.14 19.08 -7.42
CA CYS A 79 -7.58 19.27 -6.09
C CYS A 79 -8.04 18.17 -5.11
N HIS A 80 -9.33 17.84 -5.10
CA HIS A 80 -9.87 16.87 -4.15
C HIS A 80 -9.43 15.43 -4.42
N MET A 81 -8.98 15.12 -5.64
CA MET A 81 -8.50 13.79 -6.00
C MET A 81 -7.10 13.88 -6.65
N TYR A 82 -6.33 14.90 -6.28
CA TYR A 82 -5.02 15.12 -6.84
C TYR A 82 -4.08 13.95 -6.53
N THR A 83 -3.35 13.51 -7.55
CA THR A 83 -2.23 12.57 -7.41
C THR A 83 -1.06 13.09 -8.22
N SER A 84 0.16 12.96 -7.71
CA SER A 84 1.36 13.39 -8.43
C SER A 84 1.46 12.69 -9.80
N PRO A 85 1.93 13.40 -10.86
CA PRO A 85 2.11 12.82 -12.17
C PRO A 85 2.97 11.56 -12.13
N ARG A 86 2.53 10.52 -12.84
CA ARG A 86 3.22 9.21 -12.87
C ARG A 86 4.11 9.12 -14.10
N THR A 87 5.30 8.54 -13.93
CA THR A 87 6.25 8.25 -15.02
C THR A 87 6.14 6.82 -15.57
N GLY A 88 5.21 6.00 -15.05
CA GLY A 88 5.02 4.60 -15.45
C GLY A 88 3.56 4.14 -15.39
N SER A 89 3.27 3.04 -16.10
CA SER A 89 1.94 2.42 -16.09
C SER A 89 1.66 1.71 -14.75
N PRO A 90 0.46 1.86 -14.17
CA PRO A 90 0.08 1.17 -12.94
C PRO A 90 0.16 -0.34 -13.07
N ILE A 91 0.84 -1.01 -12.15
CA ILE A 91 0.80 -2.48 -12.05
C ILE A 91 -0.45 -2.85 -11.24
N GLY A 92 -1.45 -3.44 -11.90
CA GLY A 92 -2.60 -4.08 -11.23
C GLY A 92 -3.45 -3.16 -10.35
N GLY A 93 -3.56 -1.86 -10.67
CA GLY A 93 -4.40 -0.92 -9.90
C GLY A 93 -3.84 -0.55 -8.51
N LEU A 94 -2.59 -0.93 -8.21
CA LEU A 94 -1.90 -0.65 -6.95
C LEU A 94 -1.25 0.74 -6.95
N VAL A 95 -2.03 1.77 -7.29
CA VAL A 95 -1.54 3.15 -7.32
C VAL A 95 -2.50 4.07 -6.58
N PRO A 96 -2.00 5.16 -5.99
CA PRO A 96 -2.87 6.19 -5.45
C PRO A 96 -3.81 6.72 -6.53
N THR A 97 -5.07 6.87 -6.16
CA THR A 97 -6.12 7.36 -7.06
C THR A 97 -6.85 8.59 -6.52
N GLY A 98 -6.46 9.09 -5.34
CA GLY A 98 -7.04 10.29 -4.74
C GLY A 98 -8.44 10.09 -4.20
N HIS A 99 -8.92 8.85 -4.05
CA HIS A 99 -10.28 8.55 -3.59
C HIS A 99 -10.48 8.74 -2.08
N THR A 100 -9.55 9.42 -1.40
CA THR A 100 -9.72 9.92 -0.03
C THR A 100 -10.48 11.26 0.00
N PHE A 101 -10.53 11.99 -1.13
CA PHE A 101 -11.15 13.32 -1.30
C PHE A 101 -10.50 14.43 -0.46
N THR A 102 -9.32 14.16 0.10
CA THR A 102 -8.59 15.07 0.98
C THR A 102 -7.66 15.97 0.18
N VAL A 103 -7.69 17.26 0.46
CA VAL A 103 -6.77 18.24 -0.16
C VAL A 103 -5.60 18.48 0.78
N GLY A 104 -4.44 17.91 0.44
CA GLY A 104 -3.17 18.26 1.08
C GLY A 104 -2.44 19.37 0.33
N SER A 105 -1.37 19.90 0.92
CA SER A 105 -0.53 20.94 0.31
C SER A 105 0.07 20.52 -1.04
N GLU A 106 0.29 19.23 -1.25
CA GLU A 106 0.80 18.62 -2.47
C GLU A 106 -0.07 18.89 -3.69
N ALA A 107 -1.40 19.02 -3.52
CA ALA A 107 -2.30 19.38 -4.60
C ALA A 107 -2.02 20.79 -5.12
N CYS A 108 -1.72 21.71 -4.21
CA CYS A 108 -1.37 23.09 -4.55
C CYS A 108 0.01 23.15 -5.18
N ILE A 109 1.01 22.51 -4.55
CA ILE A 109 2.41 22.49 -5.00
C ILE A 109 2.52 21.93 -6.43
N GLY A 110 1.66 20.96 -6.79
CA GLY A 110 1.61 20.39 -8.14
C GLY A 110 1.49 21.40 -9.29
N CYS A 111 0.94 22.59 -9.03
CA CYS A 111 0.89 23.69 -10.00
C CYS A 111 1.60 24.96 -9.49
N HIS A 112 1.63 25.17 -8.18
CA HIS A 112 2.17 26.36 -7.51
C HIS A 112 3.52 26.10 -6.85
N GLN A 113 4.37 25.30 -7.50
CA GLN A 113 5.64 24.78 -6.99
C GLN A 113 6.52 25.84 -6.28
N ASP A 114 6.57 27.05 -6.83
CA ASP A 114 7.46 28.13 -6.34
C ASP A 114 6.74 29.14 -5.41
N THR A 115 5.43 28.97 -5.21
CA THR A 115 4.60 29.97 -4.50
C THR A 115 3.91 29.41 -3.26
N ILE A 116 3.83 28.09 -3.11
CA ILE A 116 3.30 27.43 -1.92
C ILE A 116 4.47 26.85 -1.13
N HIS A 117 4.69 27.39 0.07
CA HIS A 117 5.74 26.93 0.97
C HIS A 117 5.52 25.45 1.32
N THR A 118 6.48 24.61 0.96
CA THR A 118 6.59 23.26 1.55
C THR A 118 7.25 23.40 2.93
N ARG A 119 7.19 22.32 3.74
CA ARG A 119 7.92 22.24 5.02
C ARG A 119 9.39 22.64 4.87
N ASP A 120 10.00 22.41 3.70
CA ASP A 120 11.40 22.73 3.43
C ASP A 120 11.64 24.24 3.38
N THR A 121 10.71 25.01 2.84
CA THR A 121 10.79 26.49 2.86
C THR A 121 10.65 27.02 4.28
N ILE A 122 9.78 26.42 5.09
CA ILE A 122 9.63 26.77 6.52
C ILE A 122 10.93 26.46 7.28
N LEU A 123 11.56 25.31 7.01
CA LEU A 123 12.84 24.92 7.63
C LEU A 123 14.01 25.81 7.20
N ALA A 124 14.02 26.27 5.95
CA ALA A 124 14.99 27.25 5.43
C ALA A 124 14.83 28.62 6.11
N LEU A 125 13.58 29.10 6.22
CA LEU A 125 13.23 30.36 6.87
C LEU A 125 13.46 30.32 8.38
N SER A 126 13.28 29.17 9.02
CA SER A 126 13.54 28.98 10.46
C SER A 126 15.03 28.79 10.78
N GLY A 127 15.92 28.84 9.77
CA GLY A 127 17.37 28.65 9.95
C GLY A 127 17.77 27.26 10.41
N GLN A 128 16.88 26.26 10.28
CA GLN A 128 17.13 24.88 10.71
C GLN A 128 17.79 24.02 9.62
N ILE A 129 17.81 24.50 8.38
CA ILE A 129 18.66 23.94 7.34
C ILE A 129 20.04 24.58 7.50
N ALA A 130 20.90 23.95 8.31
CA ALA A 130 22.32 24.05 8.05
C ALA A 130 22.49 23.68 6.57
N GLN A 131 23.07 24.58 5.78
CA GLN A 131 23.31 24.39 4.35
C GLN A 131 23.62 22.92 4.10
N LEU A 132 22.88 22.27 3.20
CA LEU A 132 23.33 21.04 2.57
C LEU A 132 24.65 21.38 1.89
N GLY A 133 25.73 21.34 2.68
CA GLY A 133 27.09 21.39 2.18
C GLY A 133 27.22 20.19 1.27
N ASP A 134 27.61 20.46 0.03
CA ASP A 134 27.90 19.53 -1.05
C ASP A 134 27.75 18.06 -0.62
N VAL A 135 26.60 17.47 -0.92
CA VAL A 135 26.44 16.02 -0.80
C VAL A 135 27.37 15.43 -1.86
N ASP A 136 28.58 15.05 -1.44
CA ASP A 136 29.56 14.46 -2.33
C ASP A 136 28.99 13.13 -2.87
N PRO A 137 28.69 13.04 -4.17
CA PRO A 137 28.12 11.83 -4.76
C PRO A 137 29.04 10.62 -4.59
N GLU A 138 30.35 10.83 -4.36
CA GLU A 138 31.30 9.76 -4.13
C GLU A 138 31.17 9.15 -2.73
N ILE A 139 30.92 9.97 -1.71
CA ILE A 139 30.62 9.49 -0.35
C ILE A 139 29.33 8.64 -0.37
N LEU A 140 28.32 9.09 -1.11
CA LEU A 140 27.05 8.37 -1.19
C LEU A 140 27.20 7.03 -1.93
N ARG A 141 28.00 6.99 -3.01
CA ARG A 141 28.34 5.74 -3.70
C ARG A 141 29.10 4.78 -2.81
N GLN A 142 30.04 5.28 -2.02
CA GLN A 142 30.79 4.45 -1.07
C GLN A 142 29.87 3.86 0.00
N GLN A 143 28.94 4.65 0.54
CA GLN A 143 27.93 4.18 1.48
C GLN A 143 27.01 3.11 0.88
N LEU A 144 26.58 3.30 -0.37
CA LEU A 144 25.76 2.31 -1.08
C LEU A 144 26.51 0.99 -1.27
N ALA A 145 27.78 1.03 -1.70
CA ALA A 145 28.60 -0.16 -1.86
C ALA A 145 28.77 -0.91 -0.52
N GLU A 146 29.02 -0.18 0.57
CA GLU A 146 29.17 -0.78 1.90
C GLU A 146 27.85 -1.39 2.41
N GLN A 147 26.71 -0.78 2.08
CA GLN A 147 25.40 -1.35 2.41
C GLN A 147 25.07 -2.59 1.59
N GLU A 148 25.38 -2.60 0.29
CA GLU A 148 25.19 -3.78 -0.57
C GLU A 148 26.02 -4.97 -0.06
N GLU A 149 27.27 -4.73 0.34
CA GLU A 149 28.13 -5.76 0.94
C GLU A 149 27.54 -6.30 2.25
N ARG A 150 27.08 -5.41 3.14
CA ARG A 150 26.41 -5.82 4.39
C ARG A 150 25.15 -6.65 4.13
N ILE A 151 24.33 -6.27 3.14
CA ILE A 151 23.14 -7.04 2.78
C ILE A 151 23.53 -8.43 2.28
N ALA A 152 24.55 -8.53 1.42
CA ALA A 152 25.04 -9.81 0.91
C ALA A 152 25.55 -10.72 2.03
N ASP A 153 26.32 -10.18 2.99
CA ASP A 153 26.82 -10.93 4.14
C ASP A 153 25.67 -11.41 5.06
N LEU A 154 24.70 -10.54 5.32
CA LEU A 154 23.52 -10.89 6.11
C LEU A 154 22.69 -12.00 5.45
N GLN A 155 22.51 -11.94 4.13
CA GLN A 155 21.80 -12.99 3.37
C GLN A 155 22.55 -14.32 3.41
N ALA A 156 23.87 -14.29 3.22
CA ALA A 156 24.72 -15.48 3.33
C ALA A 156 24.62 -16.09 4.75
N SER A 157 24.79 -15.27 5.79
CA SER A 157 24.66 -15.68 7.18
C SER A 157 23.28 -16.25 7.52
N ALA A 158 22.20 -15.63 7.01
CA ALA A 158 20.84 -16.11 7.21
C ALA A 158 20.62 -17.47 6.54
N SER A 159 21.10 -17.66 5.31
CA SER A 159 20.98 -18.94 4.59
C SER A 159 21.72 -20.06 5.34
N ILE A 160 22.93 -19.81 5.82
CA ILE A 160 23.73 -20.78 6.58
C ILE A 160 23.01 -21.16 7.88
N ARG A 161 22.47 -20.19 8.63
CA ARG A 161 21.68 -20.44 9.84
C ARG A 161 20.42 -21.25 9.57
N LEU A 162 19.73 -20.99 8.46
CA LEU A 162 18.55 -21.74 8.06
C LEU A 162 18.89 -23.21 7.75
N TYR A 163 19.91 -23.47 6.92
CA TYR A 163 20.31 -24.83 6.56
C TYR A 163 20.83 -25.62 7.76
N THR A 164 21.65 -25.01 8.62
CA THR A 164 22.16 -25.66 9.83
C THR A 164 21.02 -25.97 10.81
N GLY A 165 20.06 -25.06 10.99
CA GLY A 165 18.87 -25.28 11.82
C GLY A 165 17.98 -26.42 11.28
N LEU A 166 17.72 -26.45 9.97
CA LEU A 166 16.93 -27.52 9.35
C LEU A 166 17.63 -28.89 9.47
N ALA A 167 18.94 -28.95 9.23
CA ALA A 167 19.71 -30.19 9.36
C ALA A 167 19.71 -30.71 10.81
N GLN A 168 19.93 -29.82 11.79
CA GLN A 168 19.86 -30.19 13.20
C GLN A 168 18.46 -30.65 13.61
N GLY A 169 17.42 -29.94 13.17
CA GLY A 169 16.02 -30.33 13.40
C GLY A 169 15.68 -31.70 12.82
N ALA A 170 16.13 -32.00 11.60
CA ALA A 170 15.93 -33.30 10.96
C ALA A 170 16.63 -34.42 11.71
N ILE A 171 17.89 -34.22 12.13
CA ILE A 171 18.65 -35.22 12.91
C ILE A 171 17.95 -35.51 14.24
N VAL A 172 17.60 -34.48 14.99
CA VAL A 172 16.90 -34.63 16.28
C VAL A 172 15.55 -35.30 16.09
N GLY A 173 14.78 -34.90 15.07
CA GLY A 173 13.49 -35.49 14.74
C GLY A 173 13.58 -36.99 14.41
N LEU A 174 14.58 -37.39 13.61
CA LEU A 174 14.80 -38.79 13.27
C LEU A 174 15.22 -39.63 14.49
N ILE A 175 16.08 -39.10 15.36
CA ILE A 175 16.50 -39.79 16.59
C ILE A 175 15.30 -39.98 17.53
N VAL A 176 14.56 -38.92 17.83
CA VAL A 176 13.41 -38.97 18.75
C VAL A 176 12.30 -39.86 18.16
N GLY A 177 11.98 -39.69 16.88
CA GLY A 177 10.99 -40.51 16.18
C GLY A 177 11.36 -41.99 16.15
N GLY A 178 12.64 -42.30 15.89
CA GLY A 178 13.16 -43.66 15.90
C GLY A 178 13.08 -44.32 17.28
N VAL A 179 13.44 -43.59 18.34
CA VAL A 179 13.33 -44.07 19.73
C VAL A 179 11.88 -44.32 20.11
N ALA A 180 10.96 -43.41 19.78
CA ALA A 180 9.53 -43.59 20.04
C ALA A 180 8.95 -44.81 19.31
N ALA A 181 9.27 -44.96 18.02
CA ALA A 181 8.85 -46.13 17.22
C ALA A 181 9.41 -47.44 17.79
N TRP A 182 10.66 -47.45 18.26
CA TRP A 182 11.27 -48.61 18.90
C TRP A 182 10.58 -48.98 20.23
N ILE A 183 10.23 -48.00 21.06
CA ILE A 183 9.50 -48.24 22.32
C ILE A 183 8.10 -48.83 22.03
N VAL A 184 7.36 -48.24 21.09
CA VAL A 184 6.01 -48.70 20.73
C VAL A 184 6.05 -50.10 20.15
N SER A 185 6.96 -50.38 19.22
CA SER A 185 7.10 -51.73 18.64
C SER A 185 7.46 -52.78 19.69
N ARG A 186 8.31 -52.44 20.67
CA ARG A 186 8.63 -53.34 21.79
C ARG A 186 7.43 -53.60 22.70
N ARG A 187 6.57 -52.60 22.93
CA ARG A 187 5.30 -52.74 23.68
C ARG A 187 4.29 -53.63 22.94
N LEU A 188 4.08 -53.41 21.64
CA LEU A 188 3.16 -54.23 20.83
C LEU A 188 3.57 -55.70 20.79
N ARG A 189 4.88 -55.96 20.61
CA ARG A 189 5.42 -57.33 20.59
C ARG A 189 5.24 -58.08 21.91
N ILE A 190 5.19 -57.37 23.05
CA ILE A 190 4.94 -57.99 24.36
C ILE A 190 3.47 -58.40 24.49
N VAL A 191 2.54 -57.56 23.99
CA VAL A 191 1.09 -57.84 24.04
C VAL A 191 0.72 -59.03 23.16
N GLU A 192 1.24 -59.12 21.93
CA GLU A 192 1.02 -60.29 21.05
C GLU A 192 1.50 -61.60 21.70
N VAL A 193 2.63 -61.58 22.41
CA VAL A 193 3.18 -62.76 23.10
C VAL A 193 2.37 -63.16 24.34
N GLU A 194 1.63 -62.23 24.94
CA GLU A 194 0.69 -62.52 26.03
C GLU A 194 -0.67 -63.04 25.53
N GLU A 195 -1.17 -62.56 24.38
CA GLU A 195 -2.39 -63.08 23.76
C GLU A 195 -2.22 -64.51 23.22
N ASP A 196 -1.07 -64.87 22.66
CA ASP A 196 -0.77 -66.23 22.16
C ASP A 196 -0.61 -67.29 23.28
N LYS A 197 -0.67 -66.89 24.56
CA LYS A 197 -0.51 -67.76 25.74
C LYS A 197 -1.80 -68.04 26.53
N GLN A 198 -2.95 -67.51 26.10
CA GLN A 198 -4.28 -67.87 26.64
C GLN A 198 -5.00 -68.86 25.74
#